data_AF-A0AAD7KUT5-F1
#
_entry.id   AF-A0AAD7KUT5-F1
#
_cell.length_a   1.000
_cell.length_b   1.000
_cell.length_c   1.000
_cell.angle_alpha   90.00
_cell.angle_beta   90.00
_cell.angle_gamma   90.00
#
_symmetry.space_group_name_H-M   'P 1'
#
loop_
_entity.id
_entity.type
_entity.pdbx_description
1 polymer ?
#
loop_
_entity_poly.entity_id
_entity_poly.type
_entity_poly.pdbx_seq_one_letter_code
_entity_poly.pdbx_strand_id
1 'polypeptide(L)'
;MAKIFGVDQTQGNTNRVVGTFGYMSPEYAMHGQFSVKSDVYSFGVLILEIISGRKNSLFQESNYAEDLLSYAWKHWNEGTALELLDPALRDSFSRHEVIRCIHIGLLCVH
;
A
#
# COMPACT_ATOMS: atom_id res chain seq x y z
N MET A 1 -6.99 -5.28 14.06
CA MET A 1 -8.28 -6.02 14.05
C MET A 1 -9.10 -5.45 12.91
N ALA A 2 -9.55 -6.29 11.97
CA ALA A 2 -10.39 -5.86 10.86
C ALA A 2 -11.85 -5.70 11.31
N LYS A 3 -12.58 -4.72 10.76
CA LYS A 3 -14.03 -4.56 10.95
C LYS A 3 -14.76 -5.17 9.77
N ILE A 4 -15.73 -6.04 10.05
CA ILE A 4 -16.56 -6.69 9.04
C ILE A 4 -17.76 -5.79 8.74
N PHE A 5 -18.05 -5.59 7.45
CA PHE A 5 -19.23 -4.87 6.97
C PHE A 5 -20.52 -5.65 7.25
N GLY A 6 -21.64 -4.94 7.46
CA GLY A 6 -22.96 -5.53 7.21
C GLY A 6 -23.15 -5.74 5.71
N VAL A 7 -23.94 -6.76 5.32
CA VAL A 7 -24.08 -7.21 3.91
C VAL A 7 -24.40 -6.08 2.90
N ASP A 8 -25.04 -4.99 3.35
CA ASP A 8 -25.40 -3.82 2.52
C ASP A 8 -24.60 -2.53 2.81
N GLN A 9 -23.58 -2.56 3.68
CA GLN A 9 -22.78 -1.38 4.03
C GLN A 9 -21.44 -1.36 3.28
N THR A 10 -21.23 -0.34 2.44
CA THR A 10 -19.98 -0.14 1.69
C THR A 10 -19.04 0.89 2.33
N GLN A 11 -19.54 1.68 3.28
CA GLN A 11 -18.84 2.73 4.01
C GLN A 11 -19.47 2.94 5.40
N GLY A 12 -18.67 3.39 6.38
CA GLY A 12 -19.12 3.80 7.70
C GLY A 12 -18.10 4.68 8.44
N ASN A 13 -18.50 5.25 9.58
CA ASN A 13 -17.64 6.11 10.40
C ASN A 13 -17.46 5.51 11.80
N THR A 14 -16.32 5.77 12.44
CA THR A 14 -16.02 5.32 13.80
C THR A 14 -15.26 6.38 14.60
N ASN A 15 -15.68 6.62 15.85
CA ASN A 15 -14.94 7.47 16.78
C ASN A 15 -13.69 6.78 17.35
N ARG A 16 -13.58 5.46 17.15
CA ARG A 16 -12.43 4.65 17.56
C ARG A 16 -11.70 4.16 16.32
N VAL A 17 -10.59 4.79 16.00
CA VAL A 17 -9.66 4.38 14.93
C VAL A 17 -8.76 3.28 15.47
N VAL A 18 -8.76 2.13 14.79
CA VAL A 18 -7.88 0.99 15.11
C VAL A 18 -7.37 0.41 13.80
N GLY A 19 -6.06 0.25 13.66
CA GLY A 19 -5.44 -0.31 12.48
C GLY A 19 -3.92 -0.30 12.60
N THR A 20 -3.25 -0.86 11.60
CA THR A 20 -1.78 -0.83 11.53
C THR A 20 -1.38 0.44 10.80
N PHE A 21 -0.62 1.30 11.48
CA PHE A 21 -0.10 2.53 10.88
C PHE A 21 0.73 2.23 9.62
N GLY A 22 0.64 3.09 8.61
CA GLY A 22 1.23 2.89 7.28
C GLY A 22 0.32 2.15 6.29
N TYR A 23 -0.60 1.30 6.75
CA TYR A 23 -1.55 0.60 5.87
C TYR A 23 -2.94 1.23 5.86
N MET A 24 -3.25 2.05 6.87
CA MET A 24 -4.54 2.75 6.96
C MET A 24 -4.65 3.82 5.87
N SER A 25 -5.81 3.88 5.22
CA SER A 25 -6.10 4.98 4.30
C SER A 25 -6.15 6.32 5.04
N PRO A 26 -5.79 7.45 4.38
CA PRO A 26 -5.76 8.76 5.01
C PRO A 26 -7.10 9.16 5.63
N GLU A 27 -8.21 8.88 4.94
CA GLU A 27 -9.57 9.18 5.41
C GLU A 27 -9.95 8.37 6.65
N TYR A 28 -9.50 7.12 6.76
CA TYR A 28 -9.71 6.30 7.96
C TYR A 28 -8.83 6.77 9.12
N ALA A 29 -7.56 7.04 8.87
CA ALA A 29 -6.61 7.47 9.88
C ALA A 29 -6.97 8.84 10.48
N MET A 30 -7.41 9.79 9.65
CA MET A 30 -7.72 11.17 10.07
C MET A 30 -9.14 11.32 10.61
N HIS A 31 -10.12 10.67 9.98
CA HIS A 31 -11.54 10.94 10.24
C HIS A 31 -12.33 9.70 10.70
N GLY A 32 -11.69 8.53 10.81
CA GLY A 32 -12.36 7.28 11.15
C GLY A 32 -13.35 6.81 10.09
N GLN A 33 -13.21 7.28 8.85
CA GLN A 33 -14.06 6.87 7.73
C GLN A 33 -13.51 5.59 7.10
N PHE A 34 -14.20 4.47 7.29
CA PHE A 34 -13.82 3.19 6.70
C PHE A 34 -14.78 2.82 5.57
N SER A 35 -14.29 2.14 4.55
CA SER A 35 -15.06 1.74 3.39
C SER A 35 -14.36 0.62 2.62
N VAL A 36 -15.03 0.09 1.59
CA VAL A 36 -14.37 -0.79 0.61
C VAL A 36 -13.13 -0.08 -0.01
N LYS A 37 -13.15 1.25 -0.15
CA LYS A 37 -12.00 2.01 -0.67
C LYS A 37 -10.83 2.06 0.31
N SER A 38 -11.08 2.17 1.62
CA SER A 38 -10.01 2.11 2.60
C SER A 38 -9.33 0.73 2.61
N ASP A 39 -10.09 -0.34 2.37
CA ASP A 39 -9.54 -1.70 2.25
C ASP A 39 -8.71 -1.86 0.96
N VAL A 40 -9.18 -1.29 -0.16
CA VAL A 40 -8.42 -1.25 -1.43
C VAL A 40 -7.11 -0.49 -1.26
N TYR A 41 -7.11 0.61 -0.52
CA TYR A 41 -5.88 1.35 -0.20
C TYR A 41 -4.89 0.47 0.57
N SER A 42 -5.33 -0.18 1.65
CA SER A 42 -4.49 -1.10 2.44
C SER A 42 -3.94 -2.26 1.59
N PHE A 43 -4.74 -2.76 0.66
CA PHE A 43 -4.33 -3.78 -0.30
C PHE A 43 -3.24 -3.28 -1.26
N GLY A 44 -3.35 -2.05 -1.76
CA GLY A 44 -2.33 -1.42 -2.60
C GLY A 44 -0.98 -1.30 -1.89
N VAL A 45 -0.99 -0.86 -0.63
CA VAL A 45 0.20 -0.81 0.23
C VAL A 45 0.82 -2.21 0.37
N LEU A 46 0.01 -3.24 0.62
CA LEU A 46 0.48 -4.64 0.75
C LEU A 46 1.10 -5.16 -0.55
N ILE A 47 0.52 -4.86 -1.72
CA ILE A 47 1.13 -5.23 -3.01
C ILE A 47 2.53 -4.64 -3.12
N LEU A 48 2.69 -3.35 -2.85
CA LEU A 48 3.97 -2.66 -2.99
C LEU A 48 5.01 -3.18 -1.98
N GLU A 49 4.58 -3.52 -0.76
CA GLU A 49 5.41 -4.18 0.25
C GLU A 49 5.87 -5.57 -0.21
N ILE A 50 4.97 -6.39 -0.78
CA ILE A 50 5.30 -7.74 -1.29
C ILE A 50 6.31 -7.65 -2.43
N ILE A 51 6.08 -6.75 -3.39
CA ILE A 51 6.96 -6.60 -4.56
C ILE A 51 8.34 -6.11 -4.14
N SER A 52 8.40 -5.19 -3.18
CA SER A 52 9.67 -4.62 -2.73
C SER A 52 10.41 -5.45 -1.70
N GLY A 53 9.73 -6.37 -1.02
CA GLY A 53 10.28 -7.09 0.13
C GLY A 53 10.61 -6.16 1.31
N ARG A 54 10.19 -4.89 1.26
CA ARG A 54 10.48 -3.87 2.28
C ARG A 54 9.25 -3.66 3.14
N LYS A 55 9.39 -3.89 4.44
CA LYS A 55 8.33 -3.59 5.40
C LYS A 55 8.02 -2.10 5.43
N ASN A 56 6.76 -1.77 5.23
CA ASN A 56 6.22 -0.41 5.33
C ASN A 56 6.46 0.20 6.73
N SER A 57 6.46 -0.62 7.79
CA SER A 57 6.67 -0.16 9.16
C SER A 57 8.08 0.39 9.45
N LEU A 58 9.09 0.03 8.65
CA LEU A 58 10.48 0.46 8.87
C LEU A 58 10.76 1.88 8.35
N PHE A 59 9.87 2.44 7.52
CA PHE A 59 10.04 3.78 6.95
C PHE A 59 9.76 4.91 7.98
N GLN A 60 9.21 4.58 9.16
CA GLN A 60 9.03 5.56 10.24
C GLN A 60 10.28 5.77 11.10
N GLU A 61 11.20 4.81 11.22
CA GLU A 61 12.33 4.93 12.17
C GLU A 61 13.47 5.80 11.64
N SER A 62 13.57 5.97 10.32
CA SER A 62 14.55 6.86 9.71
C SER A 62 13.84 8.09 9.15
N ASN A 63 14.01 9.23 9.82
CA ASN A 63 13.67 10.60 9.36
C ASN A 63 14.29 11.02 8.00
N TYR A 64 14.87 10.07 7.26
CA TYR A 64 15.58 10.24 5.99
C TYR A 64 15.28 9.16 4.95
N ALA A 65 14.48 8.12 5.27
CA ALA A 65 14.05 7.15 4.26
C ALA A 65 12.73 7.60 3.64
N GLU A 66 12.76 7.76 2.32
CA GLU A 66 11.59 8.00 1.49
C GLU A 66 10.52 6.93 1.79
N ASP A 67 9.34 7.34 2.27
CA ASP A 67 8.20 6.45 2.55
C ASP A 67 7.94 5.50 1.36
N LEU A 68 7.55 4.24 1.62
CA LEU A 68 7.43 3.19 0.59
C LEU A 68 6.61 3.67 -0.62
N LEU A 69 5.54 4.41 -0.37
CA LEU A 69 4.68 4.96 -1.41
C LEU A 69 5.39 6.02 -2.23
N SER A 70 6.13 6.92 -1.58
CA SER A 70 6.94 7.94 -2.25
C SER A 70 8.02 7.30 -3.12
N TYR A 71 8.71 6.29 -2.59
CA TYR A 71 9.72 5.51 -3.30
C TYR A 71 9.12 4.79 -4.53
N ALA A 72 7.95 4.18 -4.38
CA ALA A 72 7.24 3.52 -5.47
C ALA A 72 6.80 4.51 -6.57
N TRP A 73 6.21 5.64 -6.17
CA TRP A 73 5.80 6.69 -7.11
C TRP A 73 6.99 7.29 -7.87
N LYS A 74 8.11 7.52 -7.20
CA LYS A 74 9.35 8.00 -7.83
C LYS A 74 9.81 7.05 -8.94
N HIS A 75 9.99 5.77 -8.63
CA HIS A 75 10.43 4.78 -9.61
C HIS A 75 9.44 4.57 -10.75
N TRP A 76 8.13 4.68 -10.48
CA TRP A 76 7.12 4.67 -11.52
C TRP A 76 7.26 5.87 -12.48
N ASN A 77 7.37 7.07 -11.94
CA ASN A 77 7.47 8.31 -12.72
C ASN A 77 8.78 8.41 -13.51
N GLU A 78 9.87 7.85 -12.99
CA GLU A 78 11.18 7.79 -13.65
C GLU A 78 11.28 6.66 -14.70
N GLY A 79 10.25 5.81 -14.84
CA GLY A 79 10.26 4.66 -15.75
C GLY A 79 11.17 3.51 -15.28
N THR A 80 11.56 3.51 -14.00
CA THR A 80 12.47 2.54 -13.37
C THR A 80 11.73 1.61 -12.40
N ALA A 81 10.45 1.31 -12.66
CA ALA A 81 9.58 0.54 -11.77
C ALA A 81 10.16 -0.83 -11.34
N LEU A 82 10.97 -1.49 -12.16
CA LEU A 82 11.60 -2.78 -11.81
C LEU A 82 12.66 -2.66 -10.71
N GLU A 83 13.19 -1.47 -10.45
CA GLU A 83 14.11 -1.21 -9.32
C GLU A 83 13.40 -1.33 -7.96
N LEU A 84 12.06 -1.32 -7.95
CA LEU A 84 11.29 -1.59 -6.74
C LEU A 84 11.38 -3.05 -6.30
N LEU A 85 11.74 -3.97 -7.20
CA LEU A 85 11.65 -5.41 -6.94
C LEU A 85 12.64 -5.86 -5.87
N ASP A 86 12.19 -6.73 -4.96
CA ASP A 86 13.06 -7.40 -3.99
C ASP A 86 14.18 -8.16 -4.73
N PRO A 87 15.47 -7.84 -4.48
CA PRO A 87 16.60 -8.59 -5.04
C PRO A 87 16.54 -10.10 -4.76
N ALA A 88 15.84 -10.54 -3.72
CA ALA A 88 15.64 -11.95 -3.40
C ALA A 88 14.78 -12.70 -4.44
N LEU A 89 13.97 -12.01 -5.24
CA LEU A 89 13.08 -12.61 -6.24
C LEU A 89 13.83 -13.16 -7.48
N ARG A 90 15.13 -12.85 -7.66
CA ARG A 90 16.02 -13.38 -8.73
C ARG A 90 15.36 -13.36 -10.13
N ASP A 91 15.73 -14.23 -11.07
CA ASP A 91 15.07 -14.38 -12.39
C ASP A 91 13.75 -15.17 -12.34
N SER A 92 13.13 -15.34 -11.17
CA SER A 92 11.93 -16.17 -10.98
C SER A 92 10.61 -15.42 -11.13
N PHE A 93 10.57 -14.38 -11.98
CA PHE A 93 9.38 -13.54 -12.17
C PHE A 93 9.15 -13.18 -13.65
N SER A 94 7.89 -12.91 -13.99
CA SER A 94 7.53 -12.27 -15.24
C SER A 94 7.59 -10.75 -15.10
N ARG A 95 8.46 -10.10 -15.87
CA ARG A 95 8.59 -8.63 -15.89
C ARG A 95 7.24 -7.93 -16.11
N HIS A 96 6.41 -8.46 -17.02
CA HIS A 96 5.11 -7.89 -17.32
C HIS A 96 4.12 -8.01 -16.15
N GLU A 97 4.14 -9.12 -15.42
CA GLU A 97 3.29 -9.31 -14.25
C GLU A 97 3.72 -8.38 -13.12
N VAL A 98 5.03 -8.27 -12.86
CA VAL A 98 5.56 -7.35 -11.84
C VAL A 98 5.15 -5.90 -12.14
N ILE A 99 5.39 -5.40 -13.36
CA ILE A 99 5.03 -4.03 -13.73
C ILE A 99 3.52 -3.81 -13.59
N ARG A 100 2.70 -4.80 -13.96
CA ARG A 100 1.25 -4.73 -13.79
C ARG A 100 0.85 -4.67 -12.32
N CYS A 101 1.45 -5.49 -11.46
CA CYS A 101 1.18 -5.48 -10.03
C CYS A 101 1.60 -4.14 -9.40
N ILE A 102 2.75 -3.58 -9.76
CA ILE A 102 3.17 -2.24 -9.31
C ILE A 102 2.13 -1.20 -9.73
N HIS A 103 1.70 -1.20 -10.99
CA HIS A 103 0.70 -0.25 -11.49
C HIS A 103 -0.63 -0.37 -10.74
N ILE A 104 -1.12 -1.59 -10.50
CA ILE A 104 -2.33 -1.85 -9.71
C ILE A 104 -2.14 -1.33 -8.28
N GLY A 105 -1.01 -1.63 -7.64
CA GLY A 105 -0.69 -1.14 -6.30
C GLY A 105 -0.73 0.38 -6.21
N LEU A 106 -0.14 1.07 -7.19
CA LEU A 106 -0.15 2.54 -7.28
C LEU A 106 -1.56 3.12 -7.52
N LEU A 107 -2.37 2.49 -8.38
CA LEU A 107 -3.77 2.90 -8.59
C LEU A 107 -4.65 2.71 -7.34
N CYS A 108 -4.30 1.76 -6.48
CA CYS A 108 -5.02 1.52 -5.22
C CYS A 108 -4.71 2.57 -4.15
N VAL A 109 -3.52 3.20 -4.20
CA VAL A 109 -3.06 4.20 -3.21
C VAL A 109 -3.12 5.65 -3.74
N HIS A 110 -3.82 5.86 -4.87
CA HIS A 110 -4.07 7.16 -5.47
C HIS A 110 -5.35 7.80 -4.94
#